data_AF-A0A168K6H2-F1
#
_entry.id   AF-A0A168K6H2-F1
#
_cell.length_a   1.000
_cell.length_b   1.000
_cell.length_c   1.000
_cell.angle_alpha   90.00
_cell.angle_beta   90.00
_cell.angle_gamma   90.00
#
_symmetry.space_group_name_H-M   'P 1'
#
loop_
_entity.id
_entity.type
_entity.pdbx_description
1 polymer ?
#
loop_
_entity_poly.entity_id
_entity_poly.type
_entity_poly.pdbx_seq_one_letter_code
_entity_poly.pdbx_strand_id
1 'polypeptide(L)'
;MTTEYLYKNPKTLLNKGTGFLSGYSHSLNPYTGCIFGCSYCYVRQMPVSTFRGDEWGKWVDIKQGAADIFRKELKRANAKGDVSIFMSSSTDPYQPVEQTERVTRSLLEVIVEDPPEFLFVQTRSPLVRRDIDLLLLLRERVRVSMTIETDREDIRKHFSPHAPPIQGRLETLRLLKEAGVPTQATIAPMLPSSEGFADLLRPLVNRICIDDYFMGDGSGGKRTRNLKIDAMYKELGLEEWYQPSAYKMLYDRFIQVFPAEQIFISQRGFEP
;
A
#
# COMPACT_ATOMS: atom_id res chain seq x y z
N MET A 1 11.35 -20.10 10.42
CA MET A 1 9.89 -20.25 10.34
C MET A 1 9.52 -20.36 8.87
N THR A 2 8.77 -21.39 8.49
CA THR A 2 8.42 -21.69 7.10
C THR A 2 7.17 -20.90 6.71
N THR A 3 7.21 -20.17 5.60
CA THR A 3 6.03 -19.54 5.01
C THR A 3 5.26 -20.56 4.18
N GLU A 4 3.94 -20.60 4.34
CA GLU A 4 3.05 -21.41 3.51
C GLU A 4 2.64 -20.66 2.23
N TYR A 5 2.82 -21.30 1.08
CA TYR A 5 2.34 -20.80 -0.20
C TYR A 5 1.32 -21.79 -0.76
N LEU A 6 0.10 -21.32 -1.02
CA LEU A 6 -0.93 -22.13 -1.67
C LEU A 6 -1.32 -21.50 -3.00
N TYR A 7 -1.52 -22.34 -4.00
CA TYR A 7 -2.08 -21.90 -5.27
C TYR A 7 -3.60 -21.97 -5.22
N LYS A 8 -4.27 -20.89 -5.62
CA LYS A 8 -5.74 -20.79 -5.64
C LYS A 8 -6.21 -20.27 -7.00
N ASN A 9 -7.32 -20.82 -7.48
CA ASN A 9 -8.02 -20.30 -8.65
C ASN A 9 -9.09 -19.31 -8.18
N PRO A 10 -8.88 -18.00 -8.35
CA PRO A 10 -9.89 -17.01 -7.97
C PRO A 10 -11.12 -17.13 -8.89
N LYS A 11 -12.31 -16.81 -8.37
CA LYS A 11 -13.51 -16.68 -9.21
C LYS A 11 -13.61 -15.29 -9.86
N THR A 12 -13.13 -14.27 -9.16
CA THR A 12 -13.09 -12.87 -9.60
C THR A 12 -11.81 -12.20 -9.11
N LEU A 13 -11.35 -11.18 -9.84
CA LEU A 13 -10.19 -10.36 -9.46
C LEU A 13 -10.61 -8.93 -9.10
N LEU A 14 -11.54 -8.35 -9.87
CA LEU A 14 -12.12 -7.05 -9.60
C LEU A 14 -13.22 -7.14 -8.54
N ASN A 15 -13.02 -6.44 -7.42
CA ASN A 15 -14.01 -6.32 -6.35
C ASN A 15 -14.47 -4.87 -6.27
N LYS A 16 -15.77 -4.63 -6.06
CA LYS A 16 -16.32 -3.26 -5.97
C LYS A 16 -15.62 -2.45 -4.87
N GLY A 17 -15.21 -1.22 -5.18
CA GLY A 17 -14.71 -0.27 -4.17
C GLY A 17 -15.82 0.12 -3.19
N THR A 18 -15.56 -0.03 -1.88
CA THR A 18 -16.50 0.28 -0.81
C THR A 18 -15.75 0.81 0.42
N GLY A 19 -16.46 1.44 1.35
CA GLY A 19 -15.87 1.97 2.59
C GLY A 19 -14.75 2.97 2.30
N PHE A 20 -13.56 2.74 2.83
CA PHE A 20 -12.37 3.58 2.59
C PHE A 20 -12.01 3.72 1.10
N LEU A 21 -12.39 2.75 0.27
CA LEU A 21 -12.13 2.75 -1.17
C LEU A 21 -13.35 3.19 -2.00
N SER A 22 -14.29 3.95 -1.42
CA SER A 22 -15.48 4.44 -2.15
C SER A 22 -15.15 5.38 -3.32
N GLY A 23 -13.96 6.00 -3.33
CA GLY A 23 -13.46 6.79 -4.45
C GLY A 23 -12.96 5.95 -5.64
N TYR A 24 -12.92 4.62 -5.49
CA TYR A 24 -12.54 3.69 -6.54
C TYR A 24 -13.73 2.88 -7.02
N SER A 25 -13.82 2.63 -8.33
CA SER A 25 -14.84 1.71 -8.83
C SER A 25 -14.50 0.27 -8.44
N HIS A 26 -13.21 -0.10 -8.43
CA HIS A 26 -12.76 -1.45 -8.08
C HIS A 26 -11.47 -1.48 -7.24
N SER A 27 -11.29 -2.59 -6.54
CA SER A 27 -10.01 -3.01 -5.97
C SER A 27 -9.51 -4.29 -6.62
N LEU A 28 -8.19 -4.44 -6.68
CA LEU A 28 -7.48 -5.55 -7.30
C LEU A 28 -6.38 -6.05 -6.37
N ASN A 29 -6.41 -7.34 -6.03
CA ASN A 29 -5.40 -7.95 -5.17
C ASN A 29 -4.80 -9.15 -5.90
N PRO A 30 -3.50 -9.13 -6.28
CA PRO A 30 -2.83 -10.25 -6.96
C PRO A 30 -2.68 -11.47 -6.05
N TYR A 31 -2.63 -11.24 -4.74
CA TYR A 31 -2.43 -12.25 -3.70
C TYR A 31 -3.51 -12.16 -2.62
N THR A 32 -3.58 -13.19 -1.78
CA THR A 32 -4.25 -13.14 -0.48
C THR A 32 -3.23 -13.46 0.60
N GLY A 33 -3.21 -12.72 1.71
CA GLY A 33 -2.13 -12.82 2.69
C GLY A 33 -0.94 -11.93 2.32
N CYS A 34 -0.06 -11.65 3.28
CA CYS A 34 1.13 -10.83 3.05
C CYS A 34 2.25 -11.17 4.04
N ILE A 35 3.42 -11.55 3.55
CA ILE A 35 4.55 -11.97 4.40
C ILE A 35 5.35 -10.82 5.01
N PHE A 36 5.06 -9.57 4.63
CA PHE A 36 5.59 -8.42 5.36
C PHE A 36 5.07 -8.37 6.81
N GLY A 37 3.93 -9.02 7.08
CA GLY A 37 3.54 -9.41 8.44
C GLY A 37 3.46 -8.25 9.44
N CYS A 38 3.14 -7.04 8.98
CA CYS A 38 3.24 -5.84 9.80
C CYS A 38 2.29 -5.94 11.00
N SER A 39 2.77 -5.59 12.19
CA SER A 39 2.00 -5.73 13.42
C SER A 39 0.70 -4.92 13.35
N TYR A 40 0.73 -3.75 12.74
CA TYR A 40 -0.43 -2.86 12.60
C TYR A 40 -1.37 -3.17 11.42
N CYS A 41 -1.17 -4.25 10.67
CA CYS A 41 -1.95 -4.49 9.46
C CYS A 41 -3.44 -4.72 9.79
N TYR A 42 -4.33 -3.83 9.29
CA TYR A 42 -5.78 -3.94 9.53
C TYR A 42 -6.40 -5.22 8.92
N VAL A 43 -5.75 -5.81 7.91
CA VAL A 43 -6.22 -7.05 7.25
C VAL A 43 -6.29 -8.22 8.24
N ARG A 44 -5.49 -8.19 9.31
CA ARG A 44 -5.55 -9.14 10.43
C ARG A 44 -6.94 -9.21 11.08
N GLN A 45 -7.74 -8.15 10.96
CA GLN A 45 -9.10 -8.04 11.50
C GLN A 45 -10.19 -8.14 10.41
N MET A 46 -9.80 -8.51 9.18
CA MET A 46 -10.75 -8.75 8.09
C MET A 46 -11.08 -10.24 7.96
N PRO A 47 -12.27 -10.59 7.44
CA PRO A 47 -12.68 -11.99 7.24
C PRO A 47 -11.63 -12.86 6.56
N VAL A 48 -10.90 -12.29 5.61
CA VAL A 48 -9.84 -12.98 4.86
C VAL A 48 -8.72 -13.54 5.75
N SER A 49 -8.38 -12.85 6.85
CA SER A 49 -7.39 -13.31 7.82
C SER A 49 -8.03 -14.04 8.98
N THR A 50 -9.16 -13.55 9.50
CA THR A 50 -9.80 -14.16 10.68
C THR A 50 -10.38 -15.55 10.39
N PHE A 51 -10.86 -15.81 9.17
CA PHE A 51 -11.36 -17.13 8.76
C PHE A 51 -10.24 -18.07 8.32
N ARG A 52 -9.08 -17.55 7.93
CA ARG A 52 -7.91 -18.38 7.61
C ARG A 52 -7.38 -19.09 8.87
N GLY A 53 -7.40 -18.41 10.02
CA GLY A 53 -6.98 -18.99 11.31
C GLY A 53 -5.46 -19.08 11.50
N ASP A 54 -4.67 -18.98 10.43
CA ASP A 54 -3.21 -18.99 10.47
C ASP A 54 -2.62 -17.63 10.90
N GLU A 55 -1.40 -17.67 11.43
CA GLU A 55 -0.64 -16.48 11.82
C GLU A 55 -0.39 -15.54 10.61
N TRP A 56 -0.77 -14.26 10.75
CA TRP A 56 -0.52 -13.25 9.73
C TRP A 56 0.99 -13.07 9.49
N GLY A 57 1.41 -12.99 8.23
CA GLY A 57 2.82 -12.96 7.87
C GLY A 57 3.44 -14.34 7.59
N LYS A 58 2.68 -15.43 7.78
CA LYS A 58 3.16 -16.81 7.55
C LYS A 58 2.54 -17.51 6.35
N TRP A 59 1.63 -16.88 5.62
CA TRP A 59 0.94 -17.51 4.50
C TRP A 59 0.65 -16.53 3.36
N VAL A 60 0.64 -17.06 2.14
CA VAL A 60 0.18 -16.37 0.92
C VAL A 60 -0.56 -17.34 0.03
N ASP A 61 -1.77 -16.96 -0.38
CA ASP A 61 -2.44 -17.61 -1.50
C ASP A 61 -2.10 -16.88 -2.82
N ILE A 62 -1.49 -17.61 -3.74
CA ILE A 62 -1.11 -17.18 -5.09
C ILE A 62 -2.29 -17.40 -6.03
N LYS A 63 -2.75 -16.34 -6.69
CA LYS A 63 -3.90 -16.41 -7.61
C LYS A 63 -3.46 -16.86 -8.99
N GLN A 64 -3.60 -18.16 -9.28
CA GLN A 64 -3.28 -18.73 -10.59
C GLN A 64 -4.32 -18.33 -11.64
N GLY A 65 -3.87 -18.20 -12.90
CA GLY A 65 -4.73 -17.80 -14.01
C GLY A 65 -5.35 -16.41 -13.87
N ALA A 66 -4.79 -15.56 -12.98
CA ALA A 66 -5.37 -14.26 -12.65
C ALA A 66 -5.50 -13.35 -13.89
N ALA A 67 -4.51 -13.34 -14.78
CA ALA A 67 -4.51 -12.52 -16.00
C ALA A 67 -5.71 -12.83 -16.91
N ASP A 68 -6.05 -14.09 -17.14
CA ASP A 68 -7.14 -14.46 -18.06
C ASP A 68 -8.52 -14.10 -17.52
N ILE A 69 -8.71 -14.27 -16.20
CA ILE A 69 -9.95 -13.85 -15.53
C ILE A 69 -10.03 -12.33 -15.56
N PHE A 70 -8.95 -11.66 -15.15
CA PHE A 70 -8.89 -10.21 -15.07
C PHE A 70 -9.10 -9.53 -16.43
N ARG A 71 -8.53 -10.06 -17.52
CA ARG A 71 -8.72 -9.53 -18.89
C ARG A 71 -10.20 -9.46 -19.28
N LYS A 72 -10.97 -10.50 -18.95
CA LYS A 72 -12.42 -10.54 -19.23
C LYS A 72 -13.18 -9.55 -18.34
N GLU A 73 -12.80 -9.44 -17.07
CA GLU A 73 -13.43 -8.53 -16.11
C GLU A 73 -13.17 -7.07 -16.43
N LEU A 74 -11.92 -6.71 -16.72
CA LEU A 74 -11.49 -5.34 -17.07
C LEU A 74 -12.20 -4.86 -18.33
N LYS A 75 -12.18 -5.66 -19.40
CA LYS A 75 -12.89 -5.35 -20.65
C LYS A 75 -14.38 -5.09 -20.42
N ARG A 76 -15.02 -5.92 -19.59
CA ARG A 76 -16.44 -5.75 -19.24
C ARG A 76 -16.67 -4.51 -18.38
N ALA A 77 -15.75 -4.16 -17.50
CA ALA A 77 -15.84 -2.97 -16.66
C ALA A 77 -15.66 -1.69 -17.49
N ASN A 78 -14.62 -1.61 -18.34
CA ASN A 78 -14.37 -0.49 -19.25
C ASN A 78 -15.55 -0.28 -20.21
N ALA A 79 -16.18 -1.35 -20.70
CA ALA A 79 -17.38 -1.24 -21.55
C ALA A 79 -18.62 -0.67 -20.83
N LYS A 80 -18.63 -0.62 -19.50
CA LYS A 80 -19.75 -0.09 -18.71
C LYS A 80 -19.56 1.35 -18.25
N GLY A 81 -18.34 1.86 -18.28
CA GLY A 81 -18.01 3.22 -17.84
C GLY A 81 -16.59 3.32 -17.27
N ASP A 82 -16.32 4.44 -16.61
CA ASP A 82 -14.98 4.78 -16.13
C ASP A 82 -14.52 3.83 -15.02
N VAL A 83 -13.31 3.29 -15.19
CA VAL A 83 -12.72 2.32 -14.26
C VAL A 83 -11.56 2.96 -13.52
N SER A 84 -11.65 3.02 -12.19
CA SER A 84 -10.54 3.35 -11.30
C SER A 84 -10.24 2.15 -10.41
N ILE A 85 -8.98 1.73 -10.36
CA ILE A 85 -8.53 0.51 -9.69
C ILE A 85 -7.58 0.86 -8.56
N PHE A 86 -7.91 0.44 -7.34
CA PHE A 86 -6.97 0.39 -6.23
C PHE A 86 -6.32 -0.99 -6.16
N MET A 87 -5.08 -1.11 -6.59
CA MET A 87 -4.29 -2.33 -6.42
C MET A 87 -3.66 -2.33 -5.03
N SER A 88 -3.77 -3.47 -4.32
CA SER A 88 -3.19 -3.71 -2.97
C SER A 88 -4.05 -3.29 -1.77
N SER A 89 -5.37 -3.54 -1.80
CA SER A 89 -6.27 -3.23 -0.68
C SER A 89 -6.24 -4.25 0.47
N SER A 90 -5.58 -5.41 0.33
CA SER A 90 -5.51 -6.40 1.41
C SER A 90 -4.27 -7.30 1.39
N THR A 91 -3.29 -6.97 0.56
CA THR A 91 -2.00 -7.66 0.43
C THR A 91 -0.95 -6.63 0.02
N ASP A 92 0.29 -7.03 -0.28
CA ASP A 92 1.22 -6.21 -1.07
C ASP A 92 1.48 -6.93 -2.41
N PRO A 93 1.30 -6.25 -3.56
CA PRO A 93 1.42 -6.85 -4.89
C PRO A 93 2.87 -7.23 -5.22
N TYR A 94 3.85 -6.67 -4.51
CA TYR A 94 5.26 -6.86 -4.75
C TYR A 94 5.98 -7.51 -3.56
N GLN A 95 5.25 -8.22 -2.71
CA GLN A 95 5.86 -9.05 -1.67
C GLN A 95 6.80 -10.11 -2.29
N PRO A 96 7.79 -10.67 -1.54
CA PRO A 96 8.88 -11.46 -2.13
C PRO A 96 8.50 -12.57 -3.11
N VAL A 97 7.36 -13.23 -2.92
CA VAL A 97 6.85 -14.27 -3.85
C VAL A 97 6.61 -13.77 -5.27
N GLU A 98 6.35 -12.47 -5.46
CA GLU A 98 6.17 -11.84 -6.78
C GLU A 98 7.46 -11.89 -7.63
N GLN A 99 8.63 -12.07 -7.01
CA GLN A 99 9.89 -12.23 -7.76
C GLN A 99 9.84 -13.44 -8.70
N THR A 100 9.19 -14.53 -8.27
CA THR A 100 9.06 -15.77 -9.05
C THR A 100 7.71 -15.86 -9.75
N GLU A 101 6.61 -15.57 -9.04
CA GLU A 101 5.26 -15.84 -9.54
C GLU A 101 4.78 -14.83 -10.58
N ARG A 102 5.28 -13.59 -10.54
CA ARG A 102 4.97 -12.53 -11.52
C ARG A 102 3.46 -12.29 -11.72
N VAL A 103 2.64 -12.50 -10.70
CA VAL A 103 1.18 -12.35 -10.82
C VAL A 103 0.83 -10.88 -11.04
N THR A 104 1.43 -9.98 -10.26
CA THR A 104 1.23 -8.53 -10.42
C THR A 104 1.67 -8.08 -11.82
N ARG A 105 2.83 -8.55 -12.28
CA ARG A 105 3.28 -8.21 -13.64
C ARG A 105 2.30 -8.68 -14.71
N SER A 106 1.79 -9.92 -14.61
CA SER A 106 0.82 -10.44 -15.57
C SER A 106 -0.49 -9.63 -15.59
N LEU A 107 -0.88 -9.06 -14.45
CA LEU A 107 -2.02 -8.15 -14.36
C LEU A 107 -1.69 -6.81 -15.01
N LEU A 108 -0.50 -6.24 -14.78
CA LEU A 108 -0.06 -5.01 -15.44
C LEU A 108 0.01 -5.17 -16.97
N GLU A 109 0.46 -6.32 -17.48
CA GLU A 109 0.45 -6.65 -18.91
C GLU A 109 -0.97 -6.58 -19.50
N VAL A 110 -1.98 -7.08 -18.76
CA VAL A 110 -3.39 -6.94 -19.16
C VAL A 110 -3.87 -5.48 -19.05
N ILE A 111 -3.44 -4.74 -18.02
CA ILE A 111 -3.81 -3.33 -17.85
C ILE A 111 -3.30 -2.48 -19.01
N VAL A 112 -2.08 -2.70 -19.49
CA VAL A 112 -1.55 -1.90 -20.62
C VAL A 112 -2.24 -2.23 -21.95
N GLU A 113 -2.80 -3.44 -22.10
CA GLU A 113 -3.61 -3.82 -23.27
C GLU A 113 -4.98 -3.11 -23.29
N ASP A 114 -5.61 -2.92 -22.13
CA ASP A 114 -6.94 -2.30 -21.99
C ASP A 114 -6.98 -1.32 -20.79
N PRO A 115 -6.32 -0.15 -20.88
CA PRO A 115 -6.08 0.71 -19.72
C PRO A 115 -7.36 1.22 -19.05
N PRO A 116 -7.47 1.13 -17.71
CA PRO A 116 -8.51 1.81 -16.97
C PRO A 116 -8.30 3.34 -17.04
N GLU A 117 -9.26 4.10 -16.51
CA GLU A 117 -9.11 5.55 -16.33
C GLU A 117 -7.98 5.86 -15.34
N PHE A 118 -7.90 5.08 -14.27
CA PHE A 118 -6.85 5.25 -13.27
C PHE A 118 -6.46 3.94 -12.57
N LEU A 119 -5.17 3.77 -12.32
CA LEU A 119 -4.57 2.71 -11.52
C LEU A 119 -3.76 3.31 -10.36
N PHE A 120 -4.16 3.00 -9.13
CA PHE A 120 -3.35 3.25 -7.95
C PHE A 120 -2.66 1.98 -7.50
N VAL A 121 -1.33 2.00 -7.40
CA VAL A 121 -0.53 0.87 -6.92
C VAL A 121 0.04 1.22 -5.55
N GLN A 122 -0.51 0.67 -4.48
CA GLN A 122 0.07 0.79 -3.15
C GLN A 122 1.09 -0.34 -2.92
N THR A 123 2.31 -0.02 -2.51
CA THR A 123 3.31 -1.03 -2.14
C THR A 123 4.31 -0.46 -1.14
N ARG A 124 5.04 -1.34 -0.44
CA ARG A 124 6.25 -1.01 0.31
C ARG A 124 7.51 -1.66 -0.25
N SER A 125 7.38 -2.32 -1.40
CA SER A 125 8.42 -3.19 -1.96
C SER A 125 9.23 -2.50 -3.05
N PRO A 126 10.58 -2.53 -2.96
CA PRO A 126 11.44 -2.11 -4.06
C PRO A 126 11.24 -2.89 -5.36
N LEU A 127 10.60 -4.07 -5.33
CA LEU A 127 10.41 -4.92 -6.51
C LEU A 127 9.55 -4.26 -7.59
N VAL A 128 8.73 -3.26 -7.25
CA VAL A 128 7.95 -2.46 -8.23
C VAL A 128 8.82 -1.87 -9.34
N ARG A 129 10.11 -1.61 -9.08
CA ARG A 129 11.05 -1.09 -10.08
C ARG A 129 11.22 -2.02 -11.30
N ARG A 130 10.94 -3.32 -11.15
CA ARG A 130 11.00 -4.31 -12.24
C ARG A 130 10.00 -3.98 -13.34
N ASP A 131 8.87 -3.40 -12.99
CA ASP A 131 7.73 -3.22 -13.90
C ASP A 131 7.58 -1.75 -14.35
N ILE A 132 8.63 -0.95 -14.22
CA ILE A 132 8.71 0.44 -14.73
C ILE A 132 8.36 0.50 -16.22
N ASP A 133 8.80 -0.51 -16.99
CA ASP A 133 8.52 -0.62 -18.42
C ASP A 133 7.01 -0.64 -18.73
N LEU A 134 6.21 -1.33 -17.91
CA LEU A 134 4.75 -1.38 -18.04
C LEU A 134 4.08 -0.14 -17.45
N LEU A 135 4.55 0.35 -16.30
CA LEU A 135 3.99 1.53 -15.63
C LEU A 135 4.09 2.78 -16.52
N LEU A 136 5.19 2.95 -17.26
CA LEU A 136 5.37 4.09 -18.16
C LEU A 136 4.38 4.11 -19.34
N LEU A 137 3.84 2.96 -19.73
CA LEU A 137 2.82 2.90 -20.78
C LEU A 137 1.48 3.52 -20.34
N LEU A 138 1.24 3.63 -19.03
CA LEU A 138 0.01 4.20 -18.47
C LEU A 138 0.07 5.72 -18.28
N ARG A 139 1.27 6.33 -18.34
CA ARG A 139 1.49 7.79 -18.18
C ARG A 139 0.79 8.32 -16.91
N GLU A 140 -0.03 9.35 -17.04
CA GLU A 140 -0.78 9.97 -15.93
C GLU A 140 -1.91 9.09 -15.36
N ARG A 141 -2.27 7.98 -16.02
CA ARG A 141 -3.31 7.05 -15.55
C ARG A 141 -2.82 6.10 -14.47
N VAL A 142 -1.57 6.22 -14.02
CA VAL A 142 -1.04 5.40 -12.92
C VAL A 142 -0.41 6.27 -11.85
N ARG A 143 -0.53 5.84 -10.61
CA ARG A 143 0.25 6.37 -9.48
C ARG A 143 0.82 5.22 -8.67
N VAL A 144 2.14 5.21 -8.50
CA VAL A 144 2.81 4.30 -7.56
C VAL A 144 2.96 5.01 -6.22
N SER A 145 2.28 4.49 -5.21
CA SER A 145 2.35 4.97 -3.84
C SER A 145 3.25 4.06 -3.02
N MET A 146 4.40 4.58 -2.58
CA MET A 146 5.35 3.86 -1.74
C MET A 146 5.05 4.13 -0.27
N THR A 147 4.85 3.07 0.52
CA THR A 147 4.71 3.22 1.97
C THR A 147 6.07 3.53 2.62
N ILE A 148 6.19 4.71 3.22
CA ILE A 148 7.30 5.14 4.07
C ILE A 148 6.69 5.58 5.40
N GLU A 149 6.50 4.66 6.34
CA GLU A 149 5.81 4.96 7.61
C GLU A 149 6.63 5.86 8.55
N THR A 150 7.94 5.84 8.38
CA THR A 150 8.94 6.56 9.19
C THR A 150 10.27 6.60 8.43
N ASP A 151 11.16 7.51 8.80
CA ASP A 151 12.58 7.54 8.41
C ASP A 151 13.50 6.81 9.41
N ARG A 152 12.92 6.25 10.48
CA ARG A 152 13.64 5.55 11.56
C ARG A 152 13.61 4.04 11.39
N GLU A 153 14.77 3.46 11.08
CA GLU A 153 14.90 2.02 10.81
C GLU A 153 14.70 1.15 12.07
N ASP A 154 15.00 1.66 13.26
CA ASP A 154 14.66 1.05 14.55
C ASP A 154 13.15 0.93 14.74
N ILE A 155 12.40 1.99 14.42
CA ILE A 155 10.94 2.00 14.47
C ILE A 155 10.36 1.04 13.42
N ARG A 156 10.86 1.06 12.17
CA ARG A 156 10.44 0.08 11.15
C ARG A 156 10.65 -1.35 11.64
N LYS A 157 11.82 -1.68 12.20
CA LYS A 157 12.13 -3.03 12.72
C LYS A 157 11.18 -3.46 13.83
N HIS A 158 10.78 -2.54 14.71
CA HIS A 158 9.83 -2.83 15.79
C HIS A 158 8.44 -3.20 15.25
N PHE A 159 7.90 -2.43 14.31
CA PHE A 159 6.51 -2.60 13.86
C PHE A 159 6.34 -3.46 12.58
N SER A 160 7.35 -3.52 11.71
CA SER A 160 7.29 -4.20 10.41
C SER A 160 8.63 -4.86 10.04
N PRO A 161 9.14 -5.79 10.88
CA PRO A 161 10.50 -6.30 10.77
C PRO A 161 10.82 -6.94 9.41
N HIS A 162 9.84 -7.58 8.78
CA HIS A 162 9.99 -8.27 7.49
C HIS A 162 9.76 -7.36 6.27
N ALA A 163 9.29 -6.13 6.46
CA ALA A 163 9.16 -5.18 5.38
C ALA A 163 10.55 -4.69 4.91
N PRO A 164 10.71 -4.26 3.64
CA PRO A 164 12.01 -3.84 3.13
C PRO A 164 12.56 -2.63 3.91
N PRO A 165 13.89 -2.49 4.05
CA PRO A 165 14.51 -1.34 4.71
C PRO A 165 14.09 -0.01 4.09
N ILE A 166 13.99 1.04 4.91
CA ILE A 166 13.52 2.36 4.45
C ILE A 166 14.37 2.88 3.29
N GLN A 167 15.70 2.75 3.38
CA GLN A 167 16.63 3.19 2.33
C GLN A 167 16.30 2.57 0.96
N GLY A 168 15.95 1.27 0.91
CA GLY A 168 15.57 0.62 -0.35
C GLY A 168 14.28 1.18 -0.95
N ARG A 169 13.35 1.64 -0.10
CA ARG A 169 12.09 2.27 -0.54
C ARG A 169 12.31 3.69 -1.03
N LEU A 170 13.16 4.47 -0.35
CA LEU A 170 13.57 5.82 -0.79
C LEU A 170 14.31 5.77 -2.14
N GLU A 171 15.22 4.82 -2.30
CA GLU A 171 15.92 4.60 -3.57
C GLU A 171 14.95 4.20 -4.69
N THR A 172 13.92 3.41 -4.36
CA THR A 172 12.88 3.05 -5.32
C THR A 172 12.07 4.27 -5.75
N LEU A 173 11.70 5.17 -4.83
CA LEU A 173 11.05 6.44 -5.18
C LEU A 173 11.92 7.30 -6.09
N ARG A 174 13.22 7.39 -5.82
CA ARG A 174 14.19 8.10 -6.67
C ARG A 174 14.18 7.55 -8.10
N LEU A 175 14.32 6.22 -8.25
CA LEU A 175 14.36 5.54 -9.54
C LEU A 175 13.03 5.67 -10.31
N LEU A 176 11.88 5.56 -9.63
CA LEU A 176 10.57 5.76 -10.24
C LEU A 176 10.39 7.19 -10.75
N LYS A 177 10.79 8.18 -9.94
CA LYS A 177 10.78 9.60 -10.33
C LYS A 177 11.67 9.88 -11.53
N GLU A 178 12.90 9.35 -11.53
CA GLU A 178 13.85 9.50 -12.65
C GLU A 178 13.35 8.86 -13.93
N ALA A 179 12.64 7.74 -13.84
CA ALA A 179 12.00 7.10 -14.98
C ALA A 179 10.79 7.90 -15.51
N GLY A 180 10.22 8.81 -14.71
CA GLY A 180 9.01 9.56 -15.06
C GLY A 180 7.70 8.88 -14.64
N VAL A 181 7.73 7.93 -13.72
CA VAL A 181 6.52 7.30 -13.16
C VAL A 181 5.90 8.24 -12.11
N PRO A 182 4.60 8.58 -12.18
CA PRO A 182 3.94 9.38 -11.16
C PRO A 182 3.98 8.67 -9.80
N THR A 183 4.52 9.34 -8.78
CA THR A 183 4.77 8.75 -7.46
C THR A 183 4.18 9.54 -6.31
N GLN A 184 3.92 8.83 -5.21
CA GLN A 184 3.53 9.39 -3.93
C GLN A 184 4.31 8.68 -2.81
N ALA A 185 4.67 9.41 -1.77
CA ALA A 185 5.05 8.79 -0.49
C ALA A 185 3.83 8.76 0.42
N THR A 186 3.55 7.59 0.98
CA THR A 186 2.42 7.39 1.89
C THR A 186 2.94 6.97 3.25
N ILE A 187 2.61 7.79 4.25
CA ILE A 187 3.00 7.64 5.63
C ILE A 187 1.79 7.04 6.35
N ALA A 188 1.61 5.73 6.15
CA ALA A 188 0.42 4.99 6.57
C ALA A 188 0.77 3.59 7.14
N PRO A 189 0.58 3.36 8.45
CA PRO A 189 0.29 4.38 9.45
C PRO A 189 1.49 5.33 9.59
N MET A 190 1.24 6.54 10.08
CA MET A 190 2.31 7.38 10.60
C MET A 190 2.94 6.72 11.82
N LEU A 191 4.25 6.52 11.78
CA LEU A 191 5.03 6.01 12.90
C LEU A 191 5.96 7.11 13.43
N PRO A 192 6.52 6.93 14.65
CA PRO A 192 7.52 7.85 15.19
C PRO A 192 8.65 8.10 14.20
N SER A 193 8.93 9.37 13.91
CA SER A 193 9.87 9.81 12.87
C SER A 193 10.69 11.01 13.34
N SER A 194 11.83 11.23 12.68
CA SER A 194 12.71 12.36 12.98
C SER A 194 12.10 13.71 12.52
N GLU A 195 12.68 14.82 12.97
CA GLU A 195 12.31 16.16 12.47
C GLU A 195 12.63 16.33 10.97
N GLY A 196 13.69 15.68 10.48
CA GLY A 196 14.16 15.79 9.09
C GLY A 196 13.43 14.88 8.10
N PHE A 197 12.35 14.22 8.51
CA PHE A 197 11.65 13.26 7.67
C PHE A 197 11.05 13.91 6.42
N ALA A 198 10.48 15.11 6.55
CA ALA A 198 9.91 15.84 5.42
C ALA A 198 10.99 16.22 4.39
N ASP A 199 12.15 16.72 4.85
CA ASP A 199 13.29 17.07 4.00
C ASP A 199 13.82 15.87 3.20
N LEU A 200 13.82 14.69 3.83
CA LEU A 200 14.24 13.44 3.18
C LEU A 200 13.33 13.08 1.99
N LEU A 201 12.03 13.31 2.09
CA LEU A 201 11.05 12.97 1.06
C LEU A 201 10.90 14.05 -0.02
N ARG A 202 11.18 15.31 0.30
CA ARG A 202 11.04 16.45 -0.62
C ARG A 202 11.70 16.28 -1.99
N PRO A 203 12.94 15.80 -2.10
CA PRO A 203 13.55 15.60 -3.42
C PRO A 203 12.97 14.40 -4.17
N LEU A 204 12.18 13.53 -3.54
CA LEU A 204 11.74 12.25 -4.11
C LEU A 204 10.32 12.28 -4.65
N VAL A 205 9.42 13.07 -4.05
CA VAL A 205 8.00 13.11 -4.42
C VAL A 205 7.44 14.53 -4.34
N ASN A 206 6.33 14.77 -5.03
CA ASN A 206 5.55 16.01 -4.97
C ASN A 206 4.14 15.78 -4.38
N ARG A 207 3.88 14.58 -3.85
CA ARG A 207 2.60 14.19 -3.28
C ARG A 207 2.84 13.33 -2.04
N ILE A 208 2.24 13.74 -0.92
CA ILE A 208 2.34 13.09 0.38
C ILE A 208 0.94 12.69 0.85
N CYS A 209 0.79 11.46 1.32
CA CYS A 209 -0.37 11.04 2.09
C CYS A 209 0.05 10.77 3.54
N ILE A 210 -0.55 11.44 4.50
CA ILE A 210 -0.40 11.16 5.93
C ILE A 210 -1.68 10.45 6.38
N ASP A 211 -1.54 9.28 6.98
CA ASP A 211 -2.66 8.48 7.47
C ASP A 211 -2.30 7.86 8.83
N ASP A 212 -3.28 7.79 9.72
CA ASP A 212 -3.08 7.26 11.07
C ASP A 212 -3.90 5.98 11.30
N TYR A 213 -3.80 5.44 12.51
CA TYR A 213 -4.55 4.24 12.89
C TYR A 213 -6.06 4.42 13.02
N PHE A 214 -6.54 5.66 13.14
CA PHE A 214 -7.90 5.99 13.51
C PHE A 214 -8.74 6.28 12.26
N MET A 215 -8.17 7.01 11.31
CA MET A 215 -8.74 7.30 10.00
C MET A 215 -8.48 6.13 9.04
N GLY A 216 -7.24 5.65 8.98
CA GLY A 216 -6.75 4.69 7.97
C GLY A 216 -7.28 3.28 8.09
N ASP A 217 -7.73 2.87 9.29
CA ASP A 217 -8.27 1.53 9.48
C ASP A 217 -9.71 1.36 8.93
N GLY A 218 -10.33 2.45 8.44
CA GLY A 218 -11.68 2.47 7.88
C GLY A 218 -12.78 2.15 8.88
N SER A 219 -12.50 2.21 10.19
CA SER A 219 -13.40 1.83 11.28
C SER A 219 -13.29 2.73 12.52
N GLY A 220 -12.67 3.90 12.42
CA GLY A 220 -12.50 4.81 13.56
C GLY A 220 -11.53 4.27 14.62
N GLY A 221 -10.52 3.51 14.22
CA GLY A 221 -9.54 2.88 15.11
C GLY A 221 -10.04 1.59 15.77
N LYS A 222 -11.24 1.10 15.46
CA LYS A 222 -11.79 -0.12 16.08
C LYS A 222 -10.96 -1.36 15.72
N ARG A 223 -10.52 -1.50 14.47
CA ARG A 223 -9.66 -2.62 14.06
C ARG A 223 -8.30 -2.51 14.73
N THR A 224 -7.72 -1.31 14.76
CA THR A 224 -6.40 -1.11 15.38
C THR A 224 -6.39 -1.41 16.88
N ARG A 225 -7.44 -1.03 17.62
CA ARG A 225 -7.55 -1.36 19.06
C ARG A 225 -7.48 -2.86 19.33
N ASN A 226 -8.04 -3.70 18.46
CA ASN A 226 -7.97 -5.16 18.60
C ASN A 226 -6.56 -5.74 18.36
N LEU A 227 -5.68 -4.98 17.70
CA LEU A 227 -4.31 -5.39 17.44
C LEU A 227 -3.35 -5.12 18.61
N LYS A 228 -3.82 -4.42 19.65
CA LYS A 228 -3.03 -4.06 20.85
C LYS A 228 -1.71 -3.34 20.53
N ILE A 229 -1.74 -2.49 19.50
CA ILE A 229 -0.57 -1.73 19.05
C ILE A 229 -0.11 -0.72 20.09
N ASP A 230 -1.00 -0.25 20.98
CA ASP A 230 -0.66 0.63 22.09
C ASP A 230 0.43 0.06 23.01
N ALA A 231 0.46 -1.27 23.19
CA ALA A 231 1.50 -1.93 23.98
C ALA A 231 2.89 -1.74 23.36
N MET A 232 3.00 -1.79 22.03
CA MET A 232 4.26 -1.60 21.32
C MET A 232 4.79 -0.16 21.44
N TYR A 233 3.90 0.83 21.55
CA TYR A 233 4.29 2.22 21.81
C TYR A 233 4.78 2.43 23.25
N LYS A 234 4.11 1.80 24.22
CA LYS A 234 4.53 1.82 25.65
C LYS A 234 5.92 1.21 25.86
N GLU A 235 6.23 0.12 25.17
CA GLU A 235 7.56 -0.51 25.21
C GLU A 235 8.68 0.44 24.76
N LEU A 236 8.36 1.39 23.86
CA LEU A 236 9.31 2.38 23.36
C LEU A 236 9.29 3.70 24.16
N GLY A 237 8.32 3.90 25.05
CA GLY A 237 8.08 5.19 25.70
C GLY A 237 7.70 6.31 24.71
N LEU A 238 6.93 5.97 23.67
CA LEU A 238 6.54 6.86 22.57
C LEU A 238 5.01 6.99 22.44
N GLU A 239 4.27 6.88 23.56
CA GLU A 239 2.81 6.89 23.58
C GLU A 239 2.19 8.15 22.98
N GLU A 240 2.90 9.28 22.94
CA GLU A 240 2.45 10.52 22.32
C GLU A 240 2.20 10.38 20.81
N TRP A 241 2.77 9.36 20.17
CA TRP A 241 2.54 9.05 18.75
C TRP A 241 1.29 8.19 18.51
N TYR A 242 0.68 7.63 19.56
CA TYR A 242 -0.48 6.76 19.47
C TYR A 242 -1.75 7.45 19.99
N GLN A 243 -2.16 8.51 19.31
CA GLN A 243 -3.37 9.26 19.62
C GLN A 243 -3.98 9.91 18.36
N PRO A 244 -5.30 10.16 18.31
CA PRO A 244 -5.96 10.66 17.11
C PRO A 244 -5.45 12.02 16.59
N SER A 245 -4.76 12.80 17.43
CA SER A 245 -4.17 14.08 17.05
C SER A 245 -2.70 13.99 16.65
N ALA A 246 -2.05 12.82 16.77
CA ALA A 246 -0.62 12.67 16.48
C ALA A 246 -0.26 13.07 15.04
N TYR A 247 -1.18 12.86 14.09
CA TYR A 247 -0.95 13.26 12.69
C TYR A 247 -0.72 14.74 12.49
N LYS A 248 -1.20 15.59 13.41
CA LYS A 248 -0.95 17.03 13.36
C LYS A 248 0.52 17.35 13.56
N MET A 249 1.22 16.62 14.44
CA MET A 249 2.66 16.79 14.64
C MET A 249 3.43 16.57 13.34
N LEU A 250 3.07 15.51 12.61
CA LEU A 250 3.70 15.20 11.34
C LEU A 250 3.28 16.19 10.24
N TYR A 251 2.00 16.55 10.18
CA TYR A 251 1.49 17.54 9.24
C TYR A 251 2.20 18.89 9.40
N ASP A 252 2.34 19.38 10.64
CA ASP A 252 2.98 20.66 10.96
C ASP A 252 4.46 20.69 10.55
N ARG A 253 5.16 19.55 10.60
CA ARG A 253 6.51 19.40 10.05
C ARG A 253 6.50 19.43 8.52
N PHE A 254 5.56 18.72 7.90
CA PHE A 254 5.51 18.59 6.44
C PHE A 254 5.13 19.89 5.72
N ILE A 255 4.24 20.71 6.28
CA ILE A 255 3.86 22.01 5.68
C ILE A 255 5.01 23.03 5.64
N GLN A 256 6.08 22.82 6.42
CA GLN A 256 7.27 23.68 6.39
C GLN A 256 8.15 23.39 5.16
N VAL A 257 8.01 22.20 4.57
CA VAL A 257 8.86 21.71 3.47
C VAL A 257 8.07 21.52 2.17
N PHE A 258 6.79 21.15 2.28
CA PHE A 258 5.88 20.94 1.16
C PHE A 258 4.77 21.99 1.14
N PRO A 259 4.39 22.49 -0.06
CA PRO A 259 3.15 23.21 -0.23
C PRO A 259 1.94 22.41 0.27
N ALA A 260 0.97 23.08 0.88
CA ALA A 260 -0.17 22.43 1.51
C ALA A 260 -1.00 21.59 0.51
N GLU A 261 -1.07 22.00 -0.76
CA GLU A 261 -1.76 21.28 -1.84
C GLU A 261 -1.09 19.95 -2.22
N GLN A 262 0.15 19.73 -1.78
CA GLN A 262 0.89 18.48 -1.98
C GLN A 262 0.70 17.49 -0.82
N ILE A 263 0.06 17.91 0.27
CA ILE A 263 -0.12 17.11 1.49
C ILE A 263 -1.59 16.75 1.64
N PHE A 264 -1.86 15.45 1.71
CA PHE A 264 -3.21 14.92 1.79
C PHE A 264 -3.36 14.08 3.05
N ILE A 265 -4.53 14.18 3.69
CA ILE A 265 -4.83 13.45 4.91
C ILE A 265 -5.75 12.28 4.60
N SER A 266 -5.34 11.10 5.05
CA SER A 266 -6.08 9.84 5.01
C SER A 266 -6.70 9.57 3.64
N GLN A 267 -7.98 9.24 3.56
CA GLN A 267 -8.70 8.84 2.35
C GLN A 267 -8.40 9.73 1.12
N ARG A 268 -8.33 11.06 1.29
CA ARG A 268 -8.03 12.02 0.20
C ARG A 268 -6.64 11.84 -0.41
N GLY A 269 -5.71 11.27 0.34
CA GLY A 269 -4.37 10.95 -0.14
C GLY A 269 -4.32 9.68 -0.99
N PHE A 270 -5.36 8.86 -0.92
CA PHE A 270 -5.49 7.66 -1.73
C PHE A 270 -6.40 7.86 -2.93
N GLU A 271 -7.13 8.95 -3.06
CA GLU A 271 -8.02 9.20 -4.20
C GLU A 271 -7.23 9.40 -5.53
N PRO A 272 -7.83 9.05 -6.68
CA PRO A 272 -7.26 9.29 -8.02
C PRO A 272 -6.77 10.71 -8.24
#